data_AF-A0A392UTL6-F1
#
_entry.id   AF-A0A392UTL6-F1
#
_cell.length_a   1.000
_cell.length_b   1.000
_cell.length_c   1.000
_cell.angle_alpha   90.00
_cell.angle_beta   90.00
_cell.angle_gamma   90.00
#
_symmetry.space_group_name_H-M   'P 1'
#
loop_
_entity.id
_entity.type
_entity.pdbx_description
1 polymer ?
#
loop_
_entity_poly.entity_id
_entity_poly.type
_entity_poly.pdbx_seq_one_letter_code
_entity_poly.pdbx_strand_id
1 'polypeptide(L)' 'MDSPTTVLDSPQVKAIKHLKRMLRYDIDELLDQVNDFTIFAEDLRDSSWRLTNKELRFMEAVMHFQG' A
#
# COMPACT_ATOMS: atom_id res chain seq x y z
N MET A 1 -30.31 -20.54 10.01
CA MET A 1 -28.88 -20.90 10.12
C MET A 1 -28.10 -19.70 9.65
N ASP A 2 -27.59 -18.91 10.59
CA ASP A 2 -26.69 -17.79 10.28
C ASP A 2 -25.36 -18.35 9.81
N SER A 3 -24.96 -18.02 8.58
CA SER A 3 -23.69 -18.43 8.01
C SER A 3 -22.54 -17.85 8.85
N PRO A 4 -21.61 -18.68 9.36
CA PRO A 4 -20.55 -18.21 10.23
C PRO A 4 -19.54 -17.39 9.41
N THR A 5 -19.33 -16.14 9.83
CA THR A 5 -18.08 -15.32 9.88
C THR A 5 -16.81 -15.65 9.06
N THR A 6 -16.85 -16.47 8.02
CA THR A 6 -15.67 -16.87 7.23
C THR A 6 -15.04 -15.71 6.46
N VAL A 7 -15.77 -14.61 6.25
CA VAL A 7 -15.24 -13.40 5.61
C VAL A 7 -14.18 -12.71 6.49
N LEU A 8 -14.28 -12.83 7.82
CA LEU A 8 -13.39 -12.15 8.78
C LEU A 8 -11.97 -12.71 8.83
N ASP A 9 -11.74 -13.92 8.32
CA ASP A 9 -10.45 -14.61 8.37
C ASP A 9 -9.68 -14.63 7.05
N SER A 10 -10.20 -13.98 6.01
CA SER A 10 -9.51 -13.91 4.71
C SER A 10 -8.14 -13.23 4.85
N PRO A 11 -7.08 -13.75 4.20
CA PRO A 11 -5.77 -13.12 4.17
C PRO A 11 -5.81 -11.64 3.75
N GLN A 12 -6.75 -11.30 2.86
CA GLN A 12 -7.00 -9.96 2.36
C GLN A 12 -7.49 -9.03 3.49
N VAL A 13 -8.47 -9.44 4.30
CA VAL A 13 -8.98 -8.64 5.43
C VAL A 13 -7.88 -8.43 6.48
N LYS A 14 -7.00 -9.41 6.69
CA LYS A 14 -5.83 -9.29 7.59
C LYS A 14 -4.82 -8.28 7.05
N ALA A 15 -4.47 -8.35 5.77
CA ALA A 15 -3.59 -7.39 5.10
C ALA A 15 -4.16 -5.97 5.17
N ILE A 16 -5.45 -5.81 4.88
CA ILE A 16 -6.16 -4.52 4.94
C ILE A 16 -6.16 -3.95 6.36
N LYS A 17 -6.50 -4.75 7.39
CA LYS A 17 -6.43 -4.30 8.80
C LYS A 17 -5.01 -3.91 9.22
N HIS A 18 -3.99 -4.60 8.70
CA HIS A 18 -2.60 -4.28 8.98
C HIS A 18 -2.17 -2.95 8.33
N LEU A 19 -2.54 -2.75 7.06
CA LEU A 19 -2.34 -1.49 6.32
C LEU A 19 -3.00 -0.30 7.05
N LYS A 20 -4.27 -0.44 7.46
CA LYS A 20 -4.99 0.57 8.26
C LYS A 20 -4.23 0.94 9.53
N ARG A 21 -3.64 -0.03 10.23
CA ARG A 21 -2.84 0.21 11.45
C ARG A 21 -1.51 0.91 11.17
N MET A 22 -0.84 0.55 10.09
CA MET A 22 0.44 1.16 9.71
C MET A 22 0.28 2.60 9.24
N LEU A 23 -0.73 2.85 8.40
CA LEU A 23 -0.93 4.16 7.76
C LEU A 23 -1.87 5.07 8.57
N ARG A 24 -2.61 4.53 9.54
CA ARG A 24 -3.62 5.24 10.36
C ARG A 24 -4.78 5.86 9.57
N TYR A 25 -5.05 5.36 8.36
CA TYR A 25 -6.16 5.79 7.49
C TYR A 25 -7.24 4.70 7.36
N ASP A 26 -8.47 5.10 7.03
CA ASP A 26 -9.53 4.15 6.59
C ASP A 26 -9.30 3.71 5.13
N ILE A 27 -9.94 2.60 4.70
CA ILE A 27 -9.87 2.06 3.34
C ILE A 27 -10.40 3.06 2.33
N ASP A 28 -11.51 3.74 2.63
CA ASP A 28 -12.10 4.71 1.71
C ASP A 28 -11.14 5.89 1.49
N GLU A 29 -10.50 6.37 2.56
CA GLU A 29 -9.46 7.40 2.48
C GLU A 29 -8.23 6.91 1.69
N LEU A 30 -7.82 5.65 1.87
CA LEU A 30 -6.72 5.05 1.11
C LEU A 30 -7.07 4.88 -0.37
N LEU A 31 -8.32 4.57 -0.71
CA LEU A 31 -8.79 4.45 -2.08
C LEU A 31 -8.86 5.82 -2.76
N ASP A 32 -9.32 6.85 -2.05
CA ASP A 32 -9.35 8.22 -2.57
C ASP A 32 -7.94 8.76 -2.85
N GLN A 33 -6.96 8.35 -2.04
CA GLN A 33 -5.55 8.73 -2.22
C GLN A 33 -4.75 7.83 -3.16
N VAL A 34 -5.38 6.80 -3.76
CA VAL A 34 -4.64 5.85 -4.62
C VAL A 34 -4.04 6.55 -5.85
N ASN A 35 -4.73 7.57 -6.38
CA ASN A 35 -4.25 8.36 -7.50
C ASN A 35 -3.03 9.21 -7.09
N ASP A 36 -3.10 9.86 -5.93
CA ASP A 36 -1.99 10.65 -5.38
C ASP A 36 -0.76 9.77 -5.11
N PHE A 37 -0.97 8.57 -4.57
CA PHE A 37 0.09 7.59 -4.37
C PHE A 37 0.69 7.11 -5.69
N THR A 38 -0.14 6.90 -6.72
CA THR A 38 0.33 6.48 -8.05
C THR A 38 1.19 7.57 -8.68
N ILE A 39 0.73 8.83 -8.65
CA ILE A 39 1.47 9.99 -9.16
C ILE A 39 2.80 10.13 -8.41
N PHE A 40 2.78 10.03 -7.08
CA PHE A 40 3.99 10.06 -6.27
C PHE A 40 4.98 8.93 -6.64
N ALA A 41 4.49 7.71 -6.86
CA ALA A 41 5.32 6.59 -7.26
C ALA A 41 5.97 6.82 -8.63
N GLU A 42 5.24 7.40 -9.58
CA GLU A 42 5.77 7.80 -10.89
C GLU A 42 6.83 8.90 -10.77
N ASP A 43 6.56 9.97 -10.03
CA ASP A 43 7.52 11.06 -9.78
C ASP A 43 8.81 10.55 -9.10
N LEU A 44 8.66 9.62 -8.15
CA LEU A 44 9.77 8.98 -7.45
C LEU A 44 10.59 8.11 -8.40
N ARG A 45 9.92 7.39 -9.32
CA ARG A 45 10.56 6.59 -10.36
C ARG A 45 11.36 7.46 -11.33
N ASP A 46 10.78 8.57 -11.78
CA ASP A 46 11.42 9.52 -12.68
C ASP A 46 12.62 10.22 -12.01
N SER A 47 12.58 10.34 -10.68
CA SER A 47 13.67 10.88 -9.86
C SER A 47 14.68 9.83 -9.41
N SER A 48 14.53 8.55 -9.80
CA SER A 48 15.37 7.44 -9.33
C SER A 48 16.87 7.63 -9.55
N TRP A 49 17.25 8.32 -10.63
CA TRP A 49 18.64 8.63 -10.95
C TRP A 49 19.33 9.58 -9.94
N ARG A 50 18.54 10.26 -9.09
CA ARG A 50 19.04 11.17 -8.04
C ARG A 50 19.04 10.55 -6.65
N LEU A 51 18.50 9.34 -6.50
CA LEU A 51 18.38 8.68 -5.21
C LEU A 51 19.70 8.06 -4.77
N THR A 52 19.97 8.12 -3.47
CA THR A 52 21.04 7.33 -2.86
C THR A 52 20.69 5.85 -2.89
N ASN A 53 21.69 4.97 -2.74
CA ASN A 53 21.47 3.52 -2.70
C ASN A 53 20.46 3.07 -1.62
N LYS A 54 20.36 3.79 -0.51
CA LYS A 54 19.39 3.48 0.56
C LYS A 54 17.98 3.87 0.14
N GLU A 55 17.82 5.03 -0.49
CA GLU A 55 16.54 5.52 -0.99
C GLU A 55 16.05 4.68 -2.18
N LEU A 56 16.96 4.24 -3.05
CA LEU A 56 16.64 3.34 -4.16
C LEU A 56 16.09 2.00 -3.65
N ARG A 57 16.73 1.38 -2.64
CA ARG A 57 16.25 0.14 -2.02
C ARG A 57 14.88 0.30 -1.35
N PHE A 58 14.64 1.46 -0.75
CA PHE A 58 13.33 1.78 -0.20
C PHE A 58 12.27 1.90 -1.31
N MET A 59 12.58 2.61 -2.38
CA MET A 59 11.72 2.72 -3.56
C MET A 59 11.40 1.35 -4.18
N GLU A 60 12.41 0.50 -4.37
CA GLU A 60 12.23 -0.88 -4.87
C GLU A 60 11.29 -1.69 -3.97
N ALA A 61 11.44 -1.59 -2.65
CA ALA A 61 10.56 -2.26 -1.70
C ALA A 61 9.11 -1.74 -1.81
N VAL A 62 8.91 -0.43 -1.93
CA VAL A 62 7.58 0.20 -2.08
C VAL A 62 6.92 -0.19 -3.40
N MET A 63 7.67 -0.21 -4.51
CA MET A 63 7.14 -0.58 -5.85
C MET A 63 6.87 -2.08 -5.99
N HIS A 64 7.63 -2.95 -5.30
CA HIS A 64 7.36 -4.39 -5.30
C HIS A 64 6.02 -4.76 -4.62
N PHE A 65 5.44 -3.87 -3.82
CA PHE A 65 4.09 -4.05 -3.25
C PHE A 65 2.95 -3.70 -4.23
N GLN A 66 3.25 -3.14 -5.41
CA GLN A 66 2.24 -2.89 -6.45
C GLN A 66 1.95 -4.11 -7.35
N GLY A 67 2.51 -5.29 -7.02
CA GLY A 67 2.30 -6.56 -7.73
C GLY A 67 1.15 -7.40 -7.17
#